data_AF-A0A944CTX7-F1
#
_entry.id   AF-A0A944CTX7-F1
#
_cell.length_a   1.000
_cell.length_b   1.000
_cell.length_c   1.000
_cell.angle_alpha   90.00
_cell.angle_beta   90.00
_cell.angle_gamma   90.00
#
_symmetry.space_group_name_H-M   'P 1'
#
loop_
_entity.id
_entity.type
_entity.pdbx_description
1 polymer ?
#
loop_
_entity_poly.entity_id
_entity_poly.type
_entity_poly.pdbx_seq_one_letter_code
_entity_poly.pdbx_strand_id
1 'polypeptide(L)'
;MKTILSSEKAFIIRTERGLTIAGTRITLYDVIDLIKAQYPPKLIRDKFNLTDEQISAALSYIDTNHTQVEAEYQEVLQTREEIYQYWEERNREHFAKMAAKPQKPEKQALWAKLEEQKAQRTSIKP
;
A
#
# COMPACT_ATOMS: atom_id res chain seq x y z
N MET A 1 -30.93 -23.07 -3.38
CA MET A 1 -30.13 -22.63 -2.22
C MET A 1 -28.74 -23.23 -2.36
N LYS A 2 -27.71 -22.41 -2.67
CA LYS A 2 -26.34 -22.90 -2.86
C LYS A 2 -25.53 -22.58 -1.60
N THR A 3 -25.23 -23.61 -0.82
CA THR A 3 -24.46 -23.54 0.42
C THR A 3 -22.97 -23.31 0.08
N ILE A 4 -22.53 -22.05 -0.07
CA ILE A 4 -21.12 -21.70 -0.36
C ILE A 4 -20.36 -21.23 0.91
N LEU A 5 -21.09 -20.95 1.99
CA LEU A 5 -20.62 -20.31 3.23
C LEU A 5 -19.42 -20.99 3.95
N SER A 6 -19.07 -22.23 3.60
CA SER A 6 -17.94 -22.96 4.21
C SER A 6 -16.61 -22.79 3.47
N SER A 7 -16.61 -22.50 2.17
CA SER A 7 -15.35 -22.42 1.38
C SER A 7 -14.71 -21.03 1.43
N GLU A 8 -15.51 -19.98 1.43
CA GLU A 8 -15.03 -18.58 1.48
C GLU A 8 -14.34 -18.28 2.82
N LYS A 9 -14.86 -18.85 3.92
CA LYS A 9 -14.24 -18.74 5.25
C LYS A 9 -12.87 -19.44 5.36
N ALA A 10 -12.56 -20.39 4.49
CA ALA A 10 -11.24 -21.03 4.50
C ALA A 10 -10.16 -20.10 3.94
N PHE A 11 -10.54 -19.21 3.02
CA PHE A 11 -9.61 -18.28 2.36
C PHE A 11 -9.63 -16.89 2.97
N ILE A 12 -10.68 -16.46 3.67
CA ILE A 12 -10.74 -15.15 4.33
C ILE A 12 -10.71 -15.33 5.85
N ILE A 13 -9.64 -14.84 6.47
CA ILE A 13 -9.40 -14.94 7.91
C ILE A 13 -9.34 -13.54 8.55
N ARG A 14 -9.81 -13.43 9.80
CA ARG A 14 -9.68 -12.19 10.58
C ARG A 14 -8.33 -12.18 11.29
N THR A 15 -7.56 -11.12 11.10
CA THR A 15 -6.29 -10.89 11.80
C THR A 15 -6.30 -9.53 12.51
N GLU A 16 -5.21 -9.20 13.20
CA GLU A 16 -4.98 -7.85 13.77
C GLU A 16 -5.04 -6.73 12.73
N ARG A 17 -4.88 -7.03 11.43
CA ARG A 17 -4.96 -6.08 10.31
C ARG A 17 -6.34 -6.00 9.68
N GLY A 18 -7.31 -6.78 10.18
CA GLY A 18 -8.64 -6.91 9.61
C GLY A 18 -8.81 -8.15 8.73
N LEU A 19 -9.73 -8.10 7.77
CA LEU A 19 -10.05 -9.21 6.88
C LEU A 19 -8.91 -9.47 5.88
N THR A 20 -8.27 -10.64 5.98
CA THR A 20 -7.03 -10.99 5.29
C THR A 20 -7.21 -12.27 4.47
N ILE A 21 -6.59 -12.34 3.29
CA ILE A 21 -6.56 -13.55 2.47
C ILE A 21 -5.57 -14.55 3.09
N ALA A 22 -6.05 -15.74 3.44
CA ALA A 22 -5.31 -16.81 4.10
C ALA A 22 -4.04 -17.18 3.33
N GLY A 23 -2.96 -17.39 4.07
CA GLY A 23 -1.62 -17.65 3.52
C GLY A 23 -0.90 -16.41 3.01
N THR A 24 -1.49 -15.21 3.14
CA THR A 24 -0.89 -13.95 2.70
C THR A 24 -1.00 -12.86 3.77
N ARG A 25 -0.34 -11.72 3.52
CA ARG A 25 -0.54 -10.48 4.29
C ARG A 25 -1.47 -9.48 3.58
N ILE A 26 -2.15 -9.92 2.51
CA ILE A 26 -3.00 -9.07 1.68
C ILE A 26 -4.38 -8.96 2.33
N THR A 27 -4.81 -7.72 2.59
CA THR A 27 -6.14 -7.47 3.15
C THR A 27 -7.18 -7.35 2.04
N LEU A 28 -8.45 -7.56 2.37
CA LEU A 28 -9.54 -7.26 1.43
C LEU A 28 -9.57 -5.77 1.07
N TYR A 29 -9.12 -4.89 1.98
CA TYR A 29 -9.05 -3.46 1.74
C TYR A 29 -8.05 -3.11 0.62
N ASP A 30 -6.91 -3.80 0.56
CA ASP A 30 -5.92 -3.62 -0.53
C ASP A 30 -6.47 -4.11 -1.89
N VAL A 31 -7.35 -5.12 -1.88
CA VAL A 31 -8.06 -5.58 -3.07
C VAL A 31 -9.11 -4.56 -3.50
N ILE A 32 -9.87 -3.99 -2.55
CA ILE A 32 -10.86 -2.95 -2.80
C ILE A 32 -10.23 -1.70 -3.39
N ASP A 33 -9.05 -1.28 -2.91
CA ASP A 33 -8.28 -0.17 -3.47
C ASP A 33 -8.09 -0.34 -5.00
N LEU A 34 -7.72 -1.54 -5.44
CA LEU A 34 -7.52 -1.84 -6.87
C LEU A 34 -8.83 -1.97 -7.65
N ILE A 35 -9.88 -2.52 -7.04
CA ILE A 35 -11.22 -2.57 -7.66
C ILE A 35 -11.74 -1.15 -7.90
N LYS A 36 -11.63 -0.26 -6.91
CA LYS A 36 -12.04 1.15 -7.04
C LYS A 36 -11.18 1.91 -8.06
N ALA A 37 -9.90 1.53 -8.19
CA ALA A 37 -9.03 1.98 -9.28
C ALA A 37 -9.32 1.31 -10.65
N GLN A 38 -10.42 0.55 -10.77
CA GLN A 38 -10.90 -0.13 -11.98
C GLN A 38 -9.93 -1.17 -12.55
N TYR A 39 -9.10 -1.79 -11.71
CA TYR A 39 -8.25 -2.88 -12.15
C TYR A 39 -9.09 -4.14 -12.38
N PRO A 40 -8.92 -4.84 -13.51
CA PRO A 40 -9.58 -6.12 -13.74
C PRO A 40 -9.06 -7.18 -12.74
N PRO A 41 -9.93 -8.11 -12.28
CA PRO A 41 -9.57 -9.16 -11.32
C PRO A 41 -8.28 -9.93 -11.62
N LYS A 42 -8.01 -10.21 -12.91
CA LYS A 42 -6.79 -10.91 -13.34
C LYS A 42 -5.52 -10.12 -13.01
N LEU A 43 -5.54 -8.80 -13.19
CA LEU A 43 -4.39 -7.95 -12.84
C LEU A 43 -4.22 -7.82 -11.34
N ILE A 44 -5.31 -7.80 -10.57
CA ILE A 44 -5.26 -7.81 -9.10
C ILE A 44 -4.60 -9.09 -8.59
N ARG A 45 -5.04 -10.24 -9.12
CA ARG A 45 -4.46 -11.55 -8.84
C ARG A 45 -2.95 -11.55 -9.10
N ASP A 46 -2.55 -11.13 -10.30
CA ASP A 46 -1.14 -11.15 -10.72
C ASP A 46 -0.29 -10.18 -9.89
N LYS A 47 -0.82 -8.97 -9.58
CA LYS A 47 -0.14 -7.95 -8.77
C LYS A 47 0.14 -8.41 -7.34
N PHE A 48 -0.70 -9.27 -6.79
CA PHE A 48 -0.58 -9.79 -5.43
C PHE A 48 -0.11 -11.26 -5.38
N ASN A 49 0.23 -11.86 -6.53
CA ASN A 49 0.62 -13.26 -6.64
C ASN A 49 -0.40 -14.23 -5.97
N LEU A 50 -1.69 -13.94 -6.12
CA LEU A 50 -2.78 -14.76 -5.56
C LEU A 50 -3.09 -15.95 -6.47
N THR A 51 -3.60 -17.05 -5.90
CA THR A 51 -4.20 -18.12 -6.70
C THR A 51 -5.58 -17.71 -7.22
N ASP A 52 -6.08 -18.44 -8.22
CA ASP A 52 -7.42 -18.20 -8.77
C ASP A 52 -8.52 -18.41 -7.72
N GLU A 53 -8.34 -19.39 -6.82
CA GLU A 53 -9.26 -19.64 -5.72
C GLU A 53 -9.25 -18.50 -4.70
N GLN A 54 -8.07 -17.96 -4.37
CA GLN A 54 -7.94 -16.86 -3.43
C GLN A 54 -8.61 -15.58 -3.93
N ILE A 55 -8.35 -15.17 -5.18
CA ILE A 55 -8.97 -13.97 -5.74
C ILE A 55 -10.48 -14.16 -5.91
N SER A 56 -10.93 -15.34 -6.34
CA SER A 56 -12.36 -15.62 -6.47
C SER A 56 -13.07 -15.59 -5.11
N ALA A 57 -12.45 -16.16 -4.06
CA ALA A 57 -13.00 -16.12 -2.71
C ALA A 57 -13.03 -14.70 -2.15
N ALA A 58 -11.99 -13.89 -2.39
CA ALA A 58 -11.96 -12.49 -1.99
C ALA A 58 -13.08 -11.67 -2.63
N LEU A 59 -13.26 -11.79 -3.95
CA LEU A 59 -14.32 -11.09 -4.68
C LEU A 59 -15.71 -11.54 -4.21
N SER A 60 -15.93 -12.84 -4.05
CA SER A 60 -17.21 -13.39 -3.57
C SER A 60 -17.54 -12.94 -2.15
N TYR A 61 -16.54 -12.91 -1.26
CA TYR A 61 -16.71 -12.41 0.11
C TYR A 61 -17.04 -10.92 0.15
N ILE A 62 -16.35 -10.11 -0.66
CA ILE A 62 -16.61 -8.66 -0.76
C ILE A 62 -18.04 -8.41 -1.27
N ASP A 63 -18.49 -9.12 -2.30
CA ASP A 63 -19.83 -8.96 -2.87
C ASP A 63 -20.92 -9.38 -1.86
N THR A 64 -20.74 -10.54 -1.21
CA THR A 64 -21.70 -11.06 -0.23
C THR A 64 -21.81 -10.20 1.03
N ASN A 65 -20.70 -9.57 1.46
CA ASN A 65 -20.62 -8.79 2.71
C ASN A 65 -20.40 -7.30 2.46
N HIS A 66 -20.82 -6.79 1.30
CA HIS A 66 -20.46 -5.47 0.79
C HIS A 66 -20.62 -4.35 1.82
N THR A 67 -21.78 -4.24 2.47
CA THR A 67 -22.05 -3.18 3.46
C THR A 67 -21.09 -3.21 4.64
N GLN A 68 -20.81 -4.39 5.19
CA GLN A 68 -19.89 -4.52 6.33
C GLN A 68 -18.45 -4.22 5.90
N VAL A 69 -18.03 -4.77 4.77
CA VAL A 69 -16.66 -4.63 4.28
C VAL A 69 -16.37 -3.19 3.88
N GLU A 70 -17.32 -2.49 3.24
CA GLU A 70 -17.18 -1.08 2.89
C GLU A 70 -17.11 -0.19 4.13
N ALA A 71 -17.90 -0.48 5.18
CA ALA A 71 -17.81 0.27 6.44
C ALA A 71 -16.41 0.13 7.08
N GLU A 72 -15.91 -1.09 7.21
CA GLU A 72 -14.55 -1.34 7.73
C GLU A 72 -13.47 -0.70 6.83
N TYR A 73 -13.66 -0.72 5.51
CA TYR A 73 -12.76 -0.07 4.56
C TYR A 73 -12.66 1.45 4.78
N GLN A 74 -13.79 2.13 5.02
CA GLN A 74 -13.79 3.56 5.30
C GLN A 74 -13.08 3.89 6.62
N GLU A 75 -13.26 3.08 7.67
CA GLU A 75 -12.53 3.23 8.94
C GLU A 75 -11.01 3.09 8.75
N VAL A 76 -10.58 2.12 7.91
CA VAL A 76 -9.18 1.92 7.57
C VAL A 76 -8.60 3.13 6.83
N LEU A 77 -9.34 3.71 5.86
CA LEU A 77 -8.90 4.92 5.16
C LEU A 77 -8.75 6.11 6.11
N GLN A 78 -9.73 6.33 6.99
CA GLN A 78 -9.67 7.40 7.97
C GLN A 78 -8.46 7.24 8.90
N THR A 79 -8.25 6.04 9.45
CA THR A 79 -7.12 5.75 10.34
C THR A 79 -5.78 5.95 9.61
N ARG A 80 -5.68 5.52 8.34
CA ARG A 80 -4.47 5.72 7.51
C ARG A 80 -4.17 7.21 7.35
N GLU A 81 -5.18 8.03 7.06
CA GLU A 81 -5.04 9.47 6.89
C GLU A 81 -4.61 10.15 8.20
N GLU A 82 -5.25 9.81 9.32
CA GLU A 82 -4.91 10.35 10.65
C GLU A 82 -3.45 10.05 11.03
N ILE A 83 -2.99 8.81 10.79
CA ILE A 83 -1.59 8.42 11.02
C ILE A 83 -0.66 9.21 10.09
N TYR A 84 -1.02 9.36 8.82
CA TYR A 84 -0.21 10.10 7.86
C TYR A 84 -0.04 11.56 8.28
N GLN A 85 -1.13 12.25 8.60
CA GLN A 85 -1.11 13.65 9.05
C GLN A 85 -0.27 13.82 10.32
N TYR A 86 -0.46 12.93 11.30
CA TYR A 86 0.29 12.96 12.56
C TYR A 86 1.81 12.86 12.33
N TRP A 87 2.25 11.96 11.46
CA TRP A 87 3.68 11.79 11.17
C TRP A 87 4.22 12.86 10.23
N GLU A 88 3.44 13.35 9.28
CA GLU A 88 3.86 14.41 8.36
C GLU A 88 4.21 15.69 9.12
N GLU A 89 3.37 16.11 10.07
CA GLU A 89 3.61 17.29 10.89
C GLU A 89 4.91 17.15 11.71
N ARG A 90 5.08 16.00 12.36
CA ARG A 90 6.26 15.72 13.22
C ARG A 90 7.55 15.58 12.42
N ASN A 91 7.45 14.91 11.26
CA ASN A 91 8.60 14.71 10.39
C ASN A 91 9.03 16.02 9.73
N ARG A 92 8.11 16.96 9.47
CA ARG A 92 8.43 18.27 8.91
C ARG A 92 9.47 19.02 9.74
N GLU A 93 9.27 19.10 11.05
CA GLU A 93 10.24 19.75 11.94
C GLU A 93 11.57 19.00 12.00
N HIS A 94 11.52 17.67 12.08
CA HIS A 94 12.73 16.84 12.12
C HIS A 94 13.54 17.01 10.84
N PHE A 95 12.89 16.97 9.68
CA PHE A 95 13.54 17.20 8.38
C PHE A 95 14.07 18.62 8.25
N ALA A 96 13.36 19.64 8.71
CA ALA A 96 13.85 21.02 8.72
C ALA A 96 15.12 21.15 9.58
N LYS A 97 15.14 20.54 10.77
CA LYS A 97 16.33 20.49 11.64
C LYS A 97 17.48 19.73 10.97
N MET A 98 17.20 18.62 10.28
CA MET A 98 18.23 17.88 9.52
C MET A 98 18.80 18.68 8.36
N ALA A 99 17.96 19.41 7.62
CA ALA A 99 18.38 20.26 6.51
C ALA A 99 19.21 21.47 6.99
N ALA A 100 18.87 22.03 8.16
CA ALA A 100 19.59 23.18 8.74
C ALA A 100 20.96 22.82 9.34
N LYS A 101 21.25 21.54 9.63
CA LYS A 101 22.55 21.13 10.15
C LYS A 101 23.61 21.25 9.04
N PRO A 102 24.70 22.00 9.25
CA PRO A 102 25.76 22.10 8.25
C PRO A 102 26.37 20.72 8.01
N GLN A 103 26.48 20.36 6.73
CA GLN A 103 27.13 19.12 6.34
C GLN A 103 28.62 19.18 6.70
N LYS A 104 29.16 18.06 7.19
CA LYS A 104 30.61 17.96 7.43
C LYS A 104 31.37 18.28 6.14
N PRO A 105 32.55 18.96 6.20
CA PRO A 105 33.31 19.35 5.02
C PRO A 105 33.59 18.18 4.05
N GLU A 106 33.88 16.99 4.59
CA GLU A 106 34.10 15.75 3.83
C GLU A 106 32.88 15.33 2.99
N LYS A 107 31.66 15.60 3.50
CA LYS A 107 30.42 15.33 2.75
C LYS A 107 30.21 16.36 1.65
N GLN A 108 30.49 17.64 1.89
CA GLN A 108 30.31 18.70 0.89
C GLN A 108 31.13 18.44 -0.38
N ALA A 109 32.38 17.98 -0.23
CA ALA A 109 33.22 17.61 -1.37
C ALA A 109 32.65 16.43 -2.18
N LEU A 110 32.08 15.44 -1.50
CA LEU A 110 31.40 14.30 -2.14
C LEU A 110 30.14 14.76 -2.90
N TRP A 111 29.33 15.64 -2.30
CA TRP A 111 28.13 16.19 -2.95
C TRP A 111 28.47 17.06 -4.16
N ALA A 112 29.51 17.89 -4.09
CA ALA A 112 29.97 18.68 -5.23
C ALA A 112 30.37 17.78 -6.42
N LYS A 113 31.09 16.68 -6.14
CA LYS A 113 31.46 15.69 -7.16
C LYS A 113 30.24 14.98 -7.77
N LEU A 114 29.21 14.69 -6.97
CA LEU A 114 27.96 14.09 -7.45
C LEU A 114 27.16 15.04 -8.33
N GLU A 115 27.08 16.32 -7.97
CA GLU A 115 26.39 17.34 -8.78
C GLU A 115 27.14 17.62 -10.09
N GLU A 116 28.47 17.64 -10.08
CA GLU A 116 29.27 17.71 -11.30
C GLU A 116 29.00 16.52 -12.23
N GLN A 117 28.93 15.30 -11.69
CA GLN A 117 28.61 14.09 -12.48
C GLN A 117 27.17 14.11 -13.01
N LYS A 118 26.20 14.63 -12.25
CA LYS A 118 24.83 14.84 -12.74
C LYS A 118 24.81 15.85 -13.88
N ALA A 119 25.48 16.99 -13.73
CA ALA A 119 25.55 18.02 -14.76
C ALA A 119 26.15 17.46 -16.05
N GLN A 120 27.26 16.71 -15.96
CA GLN A 120 27.87 16.02 -17.09
C GLN A 120 26.91 15.00 -17.75
N ARG A 121 26.23 14.16 -16.98
CA ARG A 121 25.23 13.20 -17.53
C ARG A 121 24.07 13.87 -18.23
N THR A 122 23.67 15.05 -17.76
CA THR A 122 22.53 15.79 -18.30
C THR A 122 22.93 16.59 -19.55
N SER A 123 24.18 17.04 -19.65
CA SER A 123 24.74 17.71 -20.84
C SER A 123 25.25 16.74 -21.92
N ILE A 124 25.50 15.47 -21.58
CA ILE A 124 25.86 14.38 -22.52
C ILE A 124 24.61 13.71 -23.14
N LYS A 125 23.40 14.23 -22.89
CA LYS A 125 22.17 13.71 -23.52
C LYS A 125 21.93 14.46 -24.85
N PRO A 126 22.08 13.81 -26.03
CA PRO A 126 21.61 14.37 -27.31
C PRO A 126 20.09 14.44 -27.39
#